data_AF-A0AAV7ES27-F1
#
_entry.id   AF-A0AAV7ES27-F1
#
_cell.length_a   1.000
_cell.length_b   1.000
_cell.length_c   1.000
_cell.angle_alpha   90.00
_cell.angle_beta   90.00
_cell.angle_gamma   90.00
#
_symmetry.space_group_name_H-M   'P 1'
#
loop_
_entity.id
_entity.type
_entity.pdbx_description
1 polymer ?
#
loop_
_entity_poly.entity_id
_entity_poly.type
_entity_poly.pdbx_seq_one_letter_code
_entity_poly.pdbx_strand_id
1 'polypeptide(L)'
;MVCDTELSFSFSHRRRKRFKLLRSVTEDRIFGEYLPACRYFLFAAKVFGTLKMSGQTQRLNVVPTVTMLGIMKARLVGATRGHALLKKKSDALTVQFRQILKKIVSTKESMGEIMKTSSFALTEAKYVAGENVKHVVLENVKSASLKVRSRQDNVAGVKLPRFEYFTDGETKNDLTGLARGGQQIQHCRGAYIKAIEVLVELASLQTSFLTLDAAIKTTNRRVNALENVVKPRLENTISYIKGELDELEREDFFRLKKIQEGSQLIQFTIFCPWEQRKMMTLFSDGGCLYH
;
A
#
# COMPACT_ATOMS: atom_id res chain seq x y z
N MET A 1 -49.13 -17.98 -21.25
CA MET A 1 -48.20 -18.12 -22.39
C MET A 1 -46.92 -17.40 -21.99
N VAL A 2 -46.08 -17.98 -21.12
CA VAL A 2 -45.12 -19.07 -21.38
C VAL A 2 -44.17 -18.71 -22.52
N CYS A 3 -42.95 -18.34 -22.15
CA CYS A 3 -41.72 -18.80 -22.76
C CYS A 3 -40.64 -18.78 -21.67
N ASP A 4 -40.74 -19.80 -20.82
CA ASP A 4 -39.65 -20.30 -20.01
C ASP A 4 -38.54 -20.82 -20.93
N THR A 5 -37.28 -20.53 -20.61
CA THR A 5 -36.18 -21.45 -20.89
C THR A 5 -35.26 -21.45 -19.69
N GLU A 6 -35.29 -22.59 -19.02
CA GLU A 6 -34.44 -22.94 -17.91
C GLU A 6 -32.97 -22.96 -18.31
N LEU A 7 -32.10 -22.51 -17.41
CA LEU A 7 -30.79 -23.12 -17.25
C LEU A 7 -30.46 -23.14 -15.76
N SER A 8 -30.94 -24.22 -15.16
CA SER A 8 -30.58 -24.73 -13.85
C SER A 8 -29.07 -25.01 -13.80
N PHE A 9 -28.36 -24.36 -12.88
CA PHE A 9 -27.11 -24.92 -12.34
C PHE A 9 -27.10 -24.76 -10.83
N SER A 10 -27.40 -25.87 -10.17
CA SER A 10 -27.34 -26.08 -8.73
C SER A 10 -25.92 -25.87 -8.22
N PHE A 11 -25.72 -24.90 -7.31
CA PHE A 11 -24.57 -24.94 -6.40
C PHE A 11 -24.94 -24.41 -5.01
N SER A 12 -25.17 -25.38 -4.12
CA SER A 12 -24.99 -25.37 -2.67
C SER A 12 -25.49 -24.16 -1.86
N HIS A 13 -26.70 -24.32 -1.35
CA HIS A 13 -27.29 -23.62 -0.21
C HIS A 13 -26.52 -23.92 1.09
N ARG A 14 -25.68 -22.98 1.57
CA ARG A 14 -25.40 -22.74 3.02
C ARG A 14 -24.44 -21.56 3.18
N ARG A 15 -24.99 -20.33 3.23
CA ARG A 15 -24.43 -19.10 3.87
C ARG A 15 -25.14 -17.79 3.41
N ARG A 16 -26.47 -17.83 3.17
CA ARG A 16 -27.29 -16.64 2.83
C ARG A 16 -28.41 -16.43 3.85
N LYS A 17 -28.09 -16.16 5.13
CA LYS A 17 -29.11 -15.72 6.11
C LYS A 17 -28.68 -14.61 7.09
N ARG A 18 -27.59 -13.86 6.81
CA ARG A 18 -27.23 -12.67 7.62
C ARG A 18 -27.04 -11.36 6.86
N PHE A 19 -27.39 -11.31 5.58
CA PHE A 19 -27.28 -10.10 4.75
C PHE A 19 -28.62 -9.86 4.04
N LYS A 20 -29.64 -9.49 4.80
CA LYS A 20 -30.96 -9.09 4.27
C LYS A 20 -31.64 -8.11 5.23
N LEU A 21 -30.98 -6.99 5.51
CA LEU A 21 -31.58 -5.76 6.00
C LEU A 21 -30.56 -4.66 5.69
N LEU A 22 -31.03 -3.50 5.19
CA LEU A 22 -30.26 -2.42 4.53
C LEU A 22 -30.11 -2.58 3.01
N ARG A 23 -31.23 -2.79 2.32
CA ARG A 23 -31.33 -2.49 0.89
C ARG A 23 -32.58 -1.65 0.65
N SER A 24 -32.49 -0.36 0.95
CA SER A 24 -33.49 0.61 0.55
C SER A 24 -32.88 2.01 0.49
N VAL A 25 -33.03 2.62 -0.69
CA VAL A 25 -32.93 4.06 -0.99
C VAL A 25 -31.55 4.56 -1.46
N THR A 26 -31.40 4.59 -2.79
CA THR A 26 -30.53 5.48 -3.59
C THR A 26 -29.01 5.44 -3.32
N GLU A 27 -28.33 4.38 -3.76
CA GLU A 27 -26.86 4.29 -3.76
C GLU A 27 -26.23 3.99 -5.13
N ASP A 28 -26.95 4.22 -6.24
CA ASP A 28 -26.54 3.67 -7.55
C ASP A 28 -25.76 4.61 -8.49
N ARG A 29 -25.39 5.84 -8.08
CA ARG A 29 -24.56 6.72 -8.95
C ARG A 29 -23.13 7.03 -8.48
N ILE A 30 -22.80 6.84 -7.20
CA ILE A 30 -21.42 7.02 -6.71
C ILE A 30 -20.69 5.67 -6.55
N PHE A 31 -21.42 4.56 -6.43
CA PHE A 31 -20.84 3.22 -6.35
C PHE A 31 -20.69 2.50 -7.70
N GLY A 32 -21.22 3.05 -8.80
CA GLY A 32 -21.23 2.42 -10.13
C GLY A 32 -19.86 2.18 -10.78
N GLU A 33 -18.83 2.92 -10.37
CA GLU A 33 -17.44 2.70 -10.82
C GLU A 33 -16.58 1.90 -9.82
N TYR A 34 -17.11 1.59 -8.63
CA TYR A 34 -16.35 0.96 -7.53
C TYR A 34 -16.66 -0.53 -7.31
N LEU A 35 -17.38 -1.17 -8.25
CA LEU A 35 -17.63 -2.60 -8.24
C LEU A 35 -16.76 -3.48 -9.17
N PRO A 36 -15.45 -3.20 -9.37
CA PRO A 36 -14.50 -4.27 -9.67
C PRO A 36 -13.86 -4.88 -8.40
N ALA A 37 -13.86 -4.17 -7.26
CA ALA A 37 -13.01 -4.53 -6.11
C ALA A 37 -13.35 -5.90 -5.45
N CYS A 38 -14.62 -6.34 -5.48
CA CYS A 38 -15.00 -7.66 -4.97
C CYS A 38 -14.84 -8.80 -6.00
N ARG A 39 -14.78 -8.49 -7.30
CA ARG A 39 -14.55 -9.50 -8.34
C ARG A 39 -13.05 -9.77 -8.55
N TYR A 40 -12.19 -8.80 -8.23
CA TYR A 40 -10.73 -8.98 -8.22
C TYR A 40 -10.22 -9.82 -7.04
N PHE A 41 -10.93 -9.89 -5.90
CA PHE A 41 -10.43 -10.67 -4.76
C PHE A 41 -10.50 -12.20 -4.98
N LEU A 42 -11.45 -12.69 -5.80
CA LEU A 42 -11.50 -14.11 -6.19
C LEU A 42 -10.79 -14.41 -7.53
N PHE A 43 -10.62 -13.42 -8.42
CA PHE A 43 -9.88 -13.64 -9.67
C PHE A 43 -8.36 -13.50 -9.50
N ALA A 44 -7.89 -12.61 -8.60
CA ALA A 44 -6.46 -12.48 -8.30
C ALA A 44 -5.91 -13.68 -7.53
N ALA A 45 -6.73 -14.37 -6.71
CA ALA A 45 -6.32 -15.59 -6.03
C ALA A 45 -6.18 -16.80 -6.97
N LYS A 46 -6.79 -16.78 -8.16
CA LYS A 46 -6.66 -17.86 -9.17
C LYS A 46 -5.53 -17.64 -10.17
N VAL A 47 -5.04 -16.40 -10.32
CA VAL A 47 -3.90 -16.05 -11.22
C VAL A 47 -2.57 -15.95 -10.46
N PHE A 48 -2.59 -15.72 -9.14
CA PHE A 48 -1.37 -15.72 -8.30
C PHE A 48 -1.13 -17.04 -7.54
N GLY A 49 -1.77 -18.12 -7.97
CA GLY A 49 -1.31 -19.48 -7.67
C GLY A 49 -0.24 -19.87 -8.69
N THR A 50 0.97 -20.15 -8.22
CA THR A 50 2.08 -20.75 -8.99
C THR A 50 2.60 -19.94 -10.19
N LEU A 51 3.19 -18.77 -9.93
CA LEU A 51 4.38 -18.38 -10.67
C LEU A 51 5.56 -18.43 -9.69
N LYS A 52 6.04 -19.65 -9.49
CA LYS A 52 7.43 -19.89 -9.10
C LYS A 52 8.24 -19.24 -10.22
N MET A 53 8.66 -17.99 -10.05
CA MET A 53 9.53 -17.32 -11.01
C MET A 53 10.90 -17.98 -10.97
N SER A 54 10.99 -19.10 -11.68
CA SER A 54 12.21 -19.61 -12.28
C SER A 54 12.66 -18.62 -13.34
N GLY A 55 13.75 -17.90 -13.06
CA GLY A 55 14.33 -16.98 -14.03
C GLY A 55 15.26 -15.95 -13.39
N GLN A 56 16.49 -16.38 -13.08
CA GLN A 56 17.75 -15.61 -13.08
C GLN A 56 17.88 -14.25 -12.32
N THR A 57 16.83 -13.67 -11.74
CA THR A 57 16.86 -12.35 -11.07
C THR A 57 16.66 -12.44 -9.55
N GLN A 58 16.96 -13.59 -8.94
CA GLN A 58 16.90 -13.75 -7.48
C GLN A 58 18.14 -13.20 -6.76
N ARG A 59 19.17 -12.79 -7.50
CA ARG A 59 20.42 -12.26 -6.97
C ARG A 59 20.75 -10.90 -7.57
N LEU A 60 21.45 -10.07 -6.81
CA LEU A 60 22.12 -8.87 -7.33
C LEU A 60 23.44 -9.30 -7.97
N ASN A 61 23.80 -8.73 -9.13
CA ASN A 61 25.09 -8.97 -9.77
C ASN A 61 26.17 -8.17 -9.04
N VAL A 62 26.96 -8.83 -8.21
CA VAL A 62 28.00 -8.18 -7.41
C VAL A 62 29.20 -9.11 -7.22
N VAL A 63 30.40 -8.53 -7.26
CA VAL A 63 31.66 -9.22 -7.00
C VAL A 63 31.72 -9.68 -5.54
N PRO A 64 32.11 -10.94 -5.25
CA PRO A 64 32.23 -11.44 -3.89
C PRO A 64 33.48 -10.89 -3.21
N THR A 65 33.32 -9.92 -2.33
CA THR A 65 34.39 -9.37 -1.47
C THR A 65 33.89 -9.18 -0.04
N VAL A 66 34.79 -9.20 0.94
CA VAL A 66 34.46 -9.01 2.37
C VAL A 66 33.75 -7.66 2.61
N THR A 67 34.21 -6.61 1.93
CA THR A 67 33.59 -5.28 2.01
C THR A 67 32.16 -5.30 1.49
N MET A 68 31.91 -6.00 0.38
CA MET A 68 30.59 -6.10 -0.19
C MET A 68 29.61 -6.92 0.67
N LEU A 69 30.11 -7.96 1.33
CA LEU A 69 29.34 -8.72 2.32
C LEU A 69 28.85 -7.81 3.45
N GLY A 70 29.71 -6.90 3.94
CA GLY A 70 29.34 -5.88 4.92
C GLY A 70 28.22 -4.94 4.42
N ILE A 71 28.34 -4.44 3.19
CA ILE A 71 27.33 -3.57 2.55
C ILE A 71 26.00 -4.31 2.42
N MET A 72 25.99 -5.58 2.00
CA MET A 72 24.75 -6.35 1.85
C MET A 72 24.07 -6.66 3.19
N LYS A 73 24.84 -6.98 4.23
CA LYS A 73 24.30 -7.12 5.59
C LYS A 73 23.69 -5.82 6.10
N ALA A 74 24.36 -4.68 5.89
CA ALA A 74 23.82 -3.37 6.25
C ALA A 74 22.51 -3.06 5.51
N ARG A 75 22.41 -3.39 4.21
CA ARG A 75 21.18 -3.26 3.41
C ARG A 75 20.05 -4.15 3.92
N LEU A 76 20.33 -5.39 4.35
CA LEU A 76 19.33 -6.29 4.95
C LEU A 76 18.79 -5.71 6.26
N VAL A 77 19.66 -5.21 7.14
CA VAL A 77 19.25 -4.54 8.38
C VAL A 77 18.44 -3.26 8.07
N GLY A 78 18.83 -2.50 7.05
CA GLY A 78 18.06 -1.35 6.56
C GLY A 78 16.66 -1.74 6.06
N ALA A 79 16.56 -2.80 5.26
CA ALA A 79 15.29 -3.29 4.71
C ALA A 79 14.35 -3.81 5.80
N THR A 80 14.86 -4.53 6.81
CA THR A 80 14.06 -5.03 7.94
C THR A 80 13.54 -3.90 8.83
N ARG A 81 14.38 -2.91 9.14
CA ARG A 81 13.96 -1.69 9.87
C ARG A 81 12.94 -0.88 9.07
N GLY A 82 13.18 -0.68 7.77
CA GLY A 82 12.26 0.02 6.87
C GLY A 82 10.89 -0.65 6.76
N HIS A 83 10.86 -1.98 6.70
CA HIS A 83 9.63 -2.76 6.72
C HIS A 83 8.84 -2.53 8.02
N ALA A 84 9.48 -2.59 9.19
CA ALA A 84 8.82 -2.37 10.48
C ALA A 84 8.23 -0.94 10.60
N LEU A 85 8.94 0.07 10.10
CA LEU A 85 8.45 1.46 10.10
C LEU A 85 7.24 1.65 9.18
N LEU A 86 7.29 1.09 7.97
CA LEU A 86 6.18 1.18 7.02
C LEU A 86 4.94 0.45 7.51
N LYS A 87 5.11 -0.69 8.20
CA LYS A 87 4.01 -1.43 8.83
C LYS A 87 3.33 -0.62 9.94
N LYS A 88 4.11 0.02 10.81
CA LYS A 88 3.56 0.95 11.83
C LYS A 88 2.81 2.12 11.18
N LYS A 89 3.33 2.67 10.08
CA LYS A 89 2.66 3.74 9.31
C LYS A 89 1.34 3.25 8.69
N SER A 90 1.32 2.09 8.06
CA SER A 90 0.08 1.54 7.48
C SER A 90 -0.97 1.30 8.56
N ASP A 91 -0.58 0.77 9.71
CA ASP A 91 -1.51 0.53 10.82
C ASP A 91 -2.13 1.84 11.32
N ALA A 92 -1.31 2.89 11.53
CA ALA A 92 -1.81 4.22 11.91
C ALA A 92 -2.80 4.80 10.88
N LEU A 93 -2.49 4.68 9.59
CA LEU A 93 -3.38 5.14 8.52
C LEU A 93 -4.70 4.35 8.50
N THR A 94 -4.68 3.04 8.75
CA THR A 94 -5.91 2.23 8.78
C THR A 94 -6.84 2.59 9.95
N VAL A 95 -6.28 2.99 11.09
CA VAL A 95 -7.08 3.48 12.23
C VAL A 95 -7.81 4.76 11.86
N GLN A 96 -7.10 5.73 11.27
CA GLN A 96 -7.68 7.00 10.80
C GLN A 96 -8.72 6.77 9.71
N PHE A 97 -8.45 5.86 8.78
CA PHE A 97 -9.39 5.46 7.73
C PHE A 97 -10.72 4.95 8.30
N ARG A 98 -10.67 4.09 9.33
CA ARG A 98 -11.89 3.61 10.02
C ARG A 98 -12.64 4.72 10.74
N GLN A 99 -11.95 5.69 11.32
CA GLN A 99 -12.59 6.84 11.98
C GLN A 99 -13.32 7.72 10.97
N ILE A 100 -12.70 8.00 9.82
CA ILE A 100 -13.32 8.78 8.74
C ILE A 100 -14.52 8.05 8.14
N LEU A 101 -14.43 6.72 7.96
CA LEU A 101 -15.56 5.91 7.49
C LEU A 101 -16.79 6.05 8.38
N LYS A 102 -16.62 5.98 9.71
CA LYS A 102 -17.72 6.15 10.66
C LYS A 102 -18.35 7.54 10.53
N LYS A 103 -17.52 8.58 10.41
CA LYS A 103 -17.99 9.97 10.21
C LYS A 103 -18.77 10.12 8.89
N ILE A 104 -18.30 9.53 7.81
CA ILE A 104 -19.00 9.58 6.51
C ILE A 104 -20.40 9.00 6.62
N VAL A 105 -20.56 7.85 7.30
CA VAL A 105 -21.87 7.22 7.47
C VAL A 105 -22.81 8.14 8.27
N SER A 106 -22.36 8.65 9.42
CA SER A 106 -23.19 9.55 10.25
C SER A 106 -23.56 10.85 9.53
N THR A 107 -22.62 11.45 8.80
CA THR A 107 -22.87 12.70 8.06
C THR A 107 -23.76 12.46 6.83
N LYS A 108 -23.71 11.27 6.22
CA LYS A 108 -24.60 10.91 5.11
C LYS A 108 -26.04 10.73 5.57
N GLU A 109 -26.24 10.16 6.76
CA GLU A 109 -27.57 10.05 7.38
C GLU A 109 -28.15 11.43 7.70
N SER A 110 -27.38 12.29 8.37
CA SER A 110 -27.81 13.66 8.71
C SER A 110 -28.07 14.51 7.46
N MET A 111 -27.25 14.38 6.41
CA MET A 111 -27.47 15.02 5.11
C MET A 111 -28.80 14.58 4.51
N GLY A 112 -29.13 13.28 4.58
CA GLY A 112 -30.38 12.73 4.06
C GLY A 112 -31.61 13.33 4.75
N GLU A 113 -31.56 13.53 6.06
CA GLU A 113 -32.62 14.18 6.84
C GLU A 113 -32.76 15.66 6.49
N ILE A 114 -31.65 16.42 6.50
CA ILE A 114 -31.67 17.84 6.18
C ILE A 114 -32.17 18.06 4.74
N MET A 115 -31.70 17.29 3.77
CA MET A 115 -32.15 17.41 2.38
C MET A 115 -33.64 17.13 2.21
N LYS A 116 -34.20 16.18 2.97
CA LYS A 116 -35.65 15.95 2.99
C LYS A 116 -36.38 17.18 3.53
N THR A 117 -35.96 17.72 4.67
CA THR A 117 -36.58 18.92 5.25
C THR A 117 -36.49 20.14 4.31
N SER A 118 -35.34 20.37 3.66
CA SER A 118 -35.16 21.46 2.70
C SER A 118 -36.04 21.27 1.46
N SER A 119 -36.24 20.03 1.00
CA SER A 119 -37.13 19.73 -0.12
C SER A 119 -38.60 19.99 0.23
N PHE A 120 -39.03 19.67 1.46
CA PHE A 120 -40.37 20.02 1.94
C PHE A 120 -40.56 21.54 2.04
N ALA A 121 -39.60 22.26 2.61
CA ALA A 121 -39.62 23.72 2.68
C ALA A 121 -39.72 24.37 1.28
N LEU A 122 -39.07 23.77 0.26
CA LEU A 122 -39.19 24.20 -1.13
C LEU A 122 -40.60 23.98 -1.69
N THR A 123 -41.22 22.83 -1.40
CA THR A 123 -42.59 22.54 -1.86
C THR A 123 -43.61 23.51 -1.27
N GLU A 124 -43.46 23.85 0.01
CA GLU A 124 -44.28 24.87 0.68
C GLU A 124 -44.06 26.26 0.07
N ALA A 125 -42.81 26.64 -0.17
CA ALA A 125 -42.49 27.92 -0.81
C ALA A 125 -43.10 28.04 -2.22
N LYS A 126 -43.05 26.94 -3.01
CA LYS A 126 -43.67 26.89 -4.34
C LYS A 126 -45.19 26.97 -4.29
N TYR A 127 -45.82 26.32 -3.31
CA TYR A 127 -47.27 26.37 -3.14
C TYR A 127 -47.77 27.78 -2.83
N VAL A 128 -47.10 28.49 -1.92
CA VAL A 128 -47.50 29.84 -1.49
C VAL A 128 -47.21 30.90 -2.56
N ALA A 129 -46.06 30.81 -3.22
CA ALA A 129 -45.57 31.87 -4.09
C ALA A 129 -45.89 31.66 -5.59
N GLY A 130 -46.38 30.48 -5.97
CA GLY A 130 -46.71 30.12 -7.35
C GLY A 130 -45.46 29.86 -8.22
N GLU A 131 -45.69 29.63 -9.51
CA GLU A 131 -44.64 29.16 -10.44
C GLU A 131 -43.62 30.26 -10.82
N ASN A 132 -44.00 31.53 -10.67
CA ASN A 132 -43.21 32.69 -11.07
C ASN A 132 -41.91 32.89 -10.26
N VAL A 133 -41.83 32.37 -9.02
CA VAL A 133 -40.66 32.55 -8.15
C VAL A 133 -39.39 31.91 -8.72
N LYS A 134 -39.52 30.81 -9.46
CA LYS A 134 -38.37 30.13 -10.04
C LYS A 134 -37.59 31.05 -11.01
N HIS A 135 -38.30 31.79 -11.85
CA HIS A 135 -37.72 32.71 -12.82
C HIS A 135 -37.02 33.89 -12.13
N VAL A 136 -37.70 34.48 -11.14
CA VAL A 136 -37.14 35.59 -10.34
C VAL A 136 -35.87 35.18 -9.61
N VAL A 137 -35.81 33.98 -9.04
CA VAL A 137 -34.58 33.50 -8.36
C VAL A 137 -33.44 33.34 -9.36
N LEU A 138 -33.69 32.75 -10.53
CA LEU A 138 -32.66 32.53 -11.55
C LEU A 138 -32.07 33.84 -12.09
N GLU A 139 -32.91 34.85 -12.34
CA GLU A 139 -32.48 36.18 -12.81
C GLU A 139 -31.62 36.93 -11.78
N ASN A 140 -31.83 36.66 -10.49
CA ASN A 140 -31.08 37.27 -9.40
C ASN A 140 -29.72 36.60 -9.14
N VAL A 141 -29.40 35.46 -9.77
CA VAL A 141 -28.10 34.79 -9.60
C VAL A 141 -27.04 35.45 -10.50
N LYS A 142 -26.34 36.45 -9.97
CA LYS A 142 -25.17 37.09 -10.64
C LYS A 142 -23.82 36.58 -10.13
N SER A 143 -23.72 36.28 -8.84
CA SER A 143 -22.49 35.82 -8.21
C SER A 143 -22.79 34.82 -7.11
N ALA A 144 -21.86 33.91 -6.83
CA ALA A 144 -22.03 32.91 -5.79
C ALA A 144 -21.98 33.56 -4.40
N SER A 145 -23.06 33.41 -3.63
CA SER A 145 -23.16 33.88 -2.24
C SER A 145 -22.32 33.01 -1.28
N LEU A 146 -22.15 31.73 -1.60
CA LEU A 146 -21.35 30.78 -0.84
C LEU A 146 -20.14 30.36 -1.66
N LYS A 147 -18.95 30.52 -1.08
CA LYS A 147 -17.68 30.09 -1.68
C LYS A 147 -17.04 29.02 -0.82
N VAL A 148 -16.23 28.16 -1.45
CA VAL A 148 -15.51 27.08 -0.77
C VAL A 148 -14.01 27.34 -0.90
N ARG A 149 -13.29 27.28 0.22
CA ARG A 149 -11.83 27.36 0.26
C ARG A 149 -11.24 26.00 0.59
N SER A 150 -10.17 25.64 -0.09
CA SER A 150 -9.40 24.43 0.20
C SER A 150 -8.31 24.73 1.22
N ARG A 151 -8.24 23.93 2.28
CA ARG A 151 -7.13 23.85 3.25
C ARG A 151 -6.48 22.48 3.16
N GLN A 152 -5.23 22.38 3.61
CA GLN A 152 -4.50 21.11 3.66
C GLN A 152 -4.32 20.70 5.12
N ASP A 153 -4.73 19.47 5.44
CA ASP A 153 -4.58 18.85 6.75
C ASP A 153 -3.52 17.75 6.67
N ASN A 154 -2.69 17.55 7.69
CA ASN A 154 -1.61 16.55 7.65
C ASN A 154 -1.88 15.41 8.63
N VAL A 155 -2.10 14.20 8.10
CA VAL A 155 -2.34 13.00 8.90
C VAL A 155 -1.26 11.97 8.59
N ALA A 156 -0.41 11.67 9.58
CA ALA A 156 0.67 10.67 9.48
C ALA A 156 1.58 10.83 8.24
N GLY A 157 1.81 12.08 7.82
CA GLY A 157 2.64 12.42 6.66
C GLY A 157 1.93 12.28 5.32
N VAL A 158 0.60 12.24 5.29
CA VAL A 158 -0.25 12.35 4.11
C VAL A 158 -1.02 13.67 4.18
N LYS A 159 -0.89 14.50 3.14
CA LYS A 159 -1.62 15.77 3.02
C LYS A 159 -3.03 15.48 2.49
N LEU A 160 -4.03 15.75 3.31
CA LEU A 160 -5.45 15.59 3.00
C LEU A 160 -6.05 16.95 2.63
N PRO A 161 -6.79 17.08 1.52
CA PRO A 161 -7.54 18.28 1.22
C PRO A 161 -8.79 18.36 2.11
N ARG A 162 -8.96 19.50 2.78
CA ARG A 162 -10.11 19.82 3.61
C ARG A 162 -10.82 21.04 3.04
N PHE A 163 -12.14 20.99 2.92
CA PHE A 163 -12.93 22.13 2.43
C PHE A 163 -13.54 22.90 3.59
N GLU A 164 -13.50 24.23 3.50
CA GLU A 164 -14.18 25.13 4.40
C GLU A 164 -15.13 26.02 3.60
N TYR A 165 -16.33 26.23 4.12
CA TYR A 165 -17.28 27.15 3.53
C TYR A 165 -17.01 28.57 4.04
N PHE A 166 -17.17 29.55 3.16
CA PHE A 166 -16.99 30.96 3.47
C PHE A 166 -18.11 31.78 2.80
N THR A 167 -18.71 32.67 3.58
CA THR A 167 -19.73 33.62 3.13
C THR A 167 -19.08 34.99 2.93
N ASP A 168 -19.06 35.47 1.68
CA ASP A 168 -18.83 36.90 1.44
C ASP A 168 -20.14 37.61 1.80
N GLY A 169 -20.12 38.50 2.79
CA GLY A 169 -21.29 39.13 3.43
C GLY A 169 -22.22 39.98 2.55
N GLU A 170 -22.15 39.86 1.22
CA GLU A 170 -23.03 40.54 0.28
C GLU A 170 -24.27 39.70 -0.03
N THR A 171 -25.25 39.72 0.87
CA THR A 171 -26.57 39.18 0.55
C THR A 171 -27.35 40.21 -0.28
N LYS A 172 -27.23 40.14 -1.62
CA LYS A 172 -27.96 41.01 -2.56
C LYS A 172 -29.40 40.53 -2.85
N ASN A 173 -29.84 39.44 -2.23
CA ASN A 173 -31.08 38.73 -2.61
C ASN A 173 -32.24 38.91 -1.62
N ASP A 174 -32.15 39.84 -0.67
CA ASP A 174 -33.21 40.06 0.34
C ASP A 174 -34.52 40.61 -0.24
N LEU A 175 -34.50 41.09 -1.49
CA LEU A 175 -35.70 41.52 -2.22
C LEU A 175 -36.52 40.37 -2.85
N THR A 176 -36.04 39.11 -2.76
CA THR A 176 -36.78 37.96 -3.30
C THR A 176 -37.98 37.63 -2.42
N GLY A 177 -39.20 37.81 -2.96
CA GLY A 177 -40.45 37.45 -2.27
C GLY A 177 -41.30 38.61 -1.72
N LEU A 178 -41.04 39.87 -2.13
CA LEU A 178 -41.85 41.03 -1.73
C LEU A 178 -43.33 40.93 -2.16
N ALA A 179 -43.63 40.24 -3.26
CA ALA A 179 -44.99 40.19 -3.81
C ALA A 179 -45.91 39.24 -3.04
N ARG A 180 -45.46 37.99 -2.79
CA ARG A 180 -46.20 36.95 -2.05
C ARG A 180 -45.22 35.93 -1.44
N GLY A 181 -45.48 35.48 -0.21
CA GLY A 181 -44.80 34.31 0.38
C GLY A 181 -43.34 34.49 0.80
N GLY A 182 -42.85 35.74 0.95
CA GLY A 182 -41.45 36.03 1.30
C GLY A 182 -40.92 35.28 2.53
N GLN A 183 -41.74 35.12 3.57
CA GLN A 183 -41.34 34.38 4.78
C GLN A 183 -40.99 32.91 4.49
N GLN A 184 -41.79 32.24 3.64
CA GLN A 184 -41.57 30.85 3.29
C GLN A 184 -40.35 30.68 2.37
N ILE A 185 -40.10 31.66 1.50
CA ILE A 185 -38.90 31.70 0.65
C ILE A 185 -37.64 31.88 1.50
N GLN A 186 -37.67 32.76 2.50
CA GLN A 186 -36.54 32.94 3.44
C GLN A 186 -36.31 31.69 4.30
N HIS A 187 -37.39 31.03 4.75
CA HIS A 187 -37.28 29.76 5.48
C HIS A 187 -36.62 28.67 4.62
N CYS A 188 -37.09 28.51 3.37
CA CYS A 188 -36.51 27.61 2.39
C CYS A 188 -35.02 27.92 2.15
N ARG A 189 -34.67 29.20 1.98
CA ARG A 189 -33.27 29.64 1.82
C ARG A 189 -32.41 29.22 3.03
N GLY A 190 -32.89 29.45 4.24
CA GLY A 190 -32.20 29.04 5.46
C GLY A 190 -31.99 27.52 5.55
N ALA A 191 -32.98 26.73 5.15
CA ALA A 191 -32.87 25.26 5.10
C ALA A 191 -31.84 24.78 4.05
N TYR A 192 -31.76 25.43 2.88
CA TYR A 192 -30.76 25.08 1.87
C TYR A 192 -29.34 25.53 2.22
N ILE A 193 -29.17 26.66 2.91
CA ILE A 193 -27.85 27.08 3.40
C ILE A 193 -27.28 26.00 4.34
N LYS A 194 -28.09 25.55 5.32
CA LYS A 194 -27.71 24.44 6.22
C LYS A 194 -27.40 23.14 5.46
N ALA A 195 -28.17 22.82 4.42
CA ALA A 195 -27.92 21.65 3.59
C ALA A 195 -26.58 21.74 2.85
N ILE A 196 -26.22 22.92 2.34
CA ILE A 196 -24.94 23.16 1.65
C ILE A 196 -23.76 23.04 2.63
N GLU A 197 -23.89 23.52 3.86
CA GLU A 197 -22.85 23.38 4.89
C GLU A 197 -22.49 21.90 5.14
N VAL A 198 -23.50 21.06 5.34
CA VAL A 198 -23.31 19.61 5.55
C VAL A 198 -22.78 18.92 4.29
N LEU A 199 -23.21 19.36 3.11
CA LEU A 199 -22.69 18.86 1.83
C LEU A 199 -21.19 19.16 1.64
N VAL A 200 -20.74 20.35 2.00
CA VAL A 200 -19.31 20.73 1.93
C VAL A 200 -18.49 19.89 2.90
N GLU A 201 -18.98 19.65 4.11
CA GLU A 201 -18.33 18.77 5.08
C GLU A 201 -18.24 17.33 4.56
N LEU A 202 -19.33 16.79 4.01
CA LEU A 202 -19.36 15.46 3.43
C LEU A 202 -18.39 15.33 2.25
N ALA A 203 -18.35 16.31 1.35
CA ALA A 203 -17.42 16.34 0.23
C ALA A 203 -15.96 16.35 0.72
N SER A 204 -15.65 17.12 1.77
CA SER A 204 -14.33 17.14 2.39
C SER A 204 -13.92 15.77 2.91
N LEU A 205 -14.83 15.08 3.62
CA LEU A 205 -14.58 13.74 4.14
C LEU A 205 -14.38 12.72 3.00
N GLN A 206 -15.17 12.80 1.92
CA GLN A 206 -15.06 11.90 0.77
C GLN A 206 -13.74 12.09 0.00
N THR A 207 -13.33 13.33 -0.27
CA THR A 207 -12.05 13.59 -0.97
C THR A 207 -10.86 13.16 -0.10
N SER A 208 -10.90 13.45 1.20
CA SER A 208 -9.91 12.96 2.17
C SER A 208 -9.85 11.43 2.22
N PHE A 209 -11.01 10.76 2.12
CA PHE A 209 -11.09 9.31 2.12
C PHE A 209 -10.42 8.66 0.90
N LEU A 210 -10.68 9.20 -0.30
CA LEU A 210 -10.09 8.69 -1.54
C LEU A 210 -8.57 8.85 -1.57
N THR A 211 -8.07 10.01 -1.13
CA THR A 211 -6.63 10.28 -1.05
C THR A 211 -5.94 9.38 -0.01
N LEU A 212 -6.58 9.14 1.14
CA LEU A 212 -6.06 8.25 2.17
C LEU A 212 -6.04 6.78 1.71
N ASP A 213 -7.08 6.31 1.01
CA ASP A 213 -7.13 4.94 0.45
C ASP A 213 -5.98 4.68 -0.53
N ALA A 214 -5.72 5.63 -1.43
CA ALA A 214 -4.59 5.54 -2.36
C ALA A 214 -3.24 5.47 -1.61
N ALA A 215 -3.07 6.26 -0.54
CA ALA A 215 -1.88 6.23 0.30
C ALA A 215 -1.72 4.88 1.04
N ILE A 216 -2.80 4.28 1.53
CA ILE A 216 -2.77 2.95 2.17
C ILE A 216 -2.39 1.87 1.16
N LYS A 217 -2.99 1.89 -0.04
CA LYS A 217 -2.66 0.91 -1.10
C LYS A 217 -1.20 1.00 -1.52
N THR A 218 -0.66 2.21 -1.69
CA THR A 218 0.76 2.40 -2.06
C THR A 218 1.72 1.96 -0.95
N THR A 219 1.39 2.23 0.32
CA THR A 219 2.20 1.76 1.45
C THR A 219 2.17 0.23 1.58
N ASN A 220 1.00 -0.41 1.47
CA ASN A 220 0.88 -1.88 1.49
C ASN A 220 1.64 -2.54 0.33
N ARG A 221 1.59 -1.97 -0.88
CA ARG A 221 2.41 -2.47 -2.00
C ARG A 221 3.90 -2.42 -1.70
N ARG A 222 4.39 -1.35 -1.05
CA ARG A 222 5.80 -1.23 -0.64
C ARG A 222 6.19 -2.24 0.44
N VAL A 223 5.32 -2.45 1.42
CA VAL A 223 5.50 -3.46 2.47
C VAL A 223 5.64 -4.85 1.85
N ASN A 224 4.72 -5.22 0.94
CA ASN A 224 4.75 -6.51 0.25
C ASN A 224 5.98 -6.68 -0.65
N ALA A 225 6.41 -5.60 -1.33
CA ALA A 225 7.64 -5.63 -2.15
C ALA A 225 8.89 -5.86 -1.29
N LEU A 226 8.95 -5.29 -0.09
CA LEU A 226 10.06 -5.51 0.84
C LEU A 226 10.10 -6.95 1.35
N GLU A 227 8.95 -7.51 1.75
CA GLU A 227 8.85 -8.88 2.26
C GLU A 227 9.17 -9.92 1.19
N ASN A 228 8.54 -9.83 0.02
CA ASN A 228 8.54 -10.92 -0.96
C ASN A 228 9.59 -10.77 -2.07
N VAL A 229 10.14 -9.57 -2.28
CA VAL A 229 11.10 -9.33 -3.37
C VAL A 229 12.46 -8.90 -2.82
N VAL A 230 12.54 -7.85 -2.02
CA VAL A 230 13.83 -7.26 -1.64
C VAL A 230 14.56 -8.12 -0.60
N LYS A 231 13.89 -8.51 0.47
CA LYS A 231 14.48 -9.31 1.55
C LYS A 231 15.06 -10.64 1.05
N PRO A 232 14.31 -11.50 0.33
CA PRO A 232 14.87 -12.77 -0.15
C PRO A 232 16.01 -12.57 -1.16
N ARG A 233 15.95 -11.52 -2.00
CA ARG A 233 17.06 -11.22 -2.92
C ARG A 233 18.36 -10.86 -2.20
N LEU A 234 18.27 -10.11 -1.10
CA LEU A 234 19.43 -9.76 -0.29
C LEU A 234 19.98 -10.99 0.46
N GLU A 235 19.12 -11.84 1.01
CA GLU A 235 19.51 -13.07 1.70
C GLU A 235 20.23 -14.04 0.75
N ASN A 236 19.70 -14.24 -0.46
CA ASN A 236 20.33 -15.06 -1.49
C ASN A 236 21.72 -14.51 -1.90
N THR A 237 21.85 -13.20 -2.09
CA THR A 237 23.15 -12.58 -2.40
C THR A 237 24.15 -12.71 -1.24
N ILE A 238 23.71 -12.58 0.01
CA ILE A 238 24.58 -12.79 1.18
C ILE A 238 25.04 -14.25 1.24
N SER A 239 24.14 -15.21 0.98
CA SER A 239 24.50 -16.64 0.95
C SER A 239 25.51 -16.94 -0.14
N TYR A 240 25.37 -16.33 -1.32
CA TYR A 240 26.31 -16.48 -2.44
C TYR A 240 27.70 -15.93 -2.09
N ILE A 241 27.79 -14.68 -1.62
CA ILE A 241 29.08 -14.06 -1.30
C ILE A 241 29.80 -14.84 -0.18
N LYS A 242 29.05 -15.33 0.82
CA LYS A 242 29.62 -16.19 1.87
C LYS A 242 30.19 -17.49 1.29
N GLY A 243 29.43 -18.18 0.43
CA GLY A 243 29.91 -19.41 -0.19
C GLY A 243 31.18 -19.22 -1.02
N GLU A 244 31.27 -18.13 -1.78
CA GLU A 244 32.48 -17.81 -2.57
C GLU A 244 33.68 -17.47 -1.67
N LEU A 245 33.48 -16.70 -0.59
CA LEU A 245 34.56 -16.39 0.36
C LEU A 245 35.04 -17.64 1.09
N ASP A 246 34.12 -18.52 1.52
CA ASP A 246 34.46 -19.77 2.19
C ASP A 246 35.27 -20.71 1.27
N GLU A 247 34.98 -20.70 -0.05
CA GLU A 247 35.74 -21.50 -1.03
C GLU A 247 37.13 -20.91 -1.28
N LEU A 248 37.25 -19.58 -1.40
CA LEU A 248 38.56 -18.91 -1.50
C LEU A 248 39.43 -19.17 -0.27
N GLU A 249 38.86 -19.09 0.93
CA GLU A 249 39.56 -19.40 2.19
C GLU A 249 40.02 -20.87 2.24
N ARG A 250 39.22 -21.81 1.71
CA ARG A 250 39.61 -23.22 1.58
C ARG A 250 40.80 -23.38 0.64
N GLU A 251 40.74 -22.78 -0.56
CA GLU A 251 41.85 -22.85 -1.54
C GLU A 251 43.16 -22.32 -0.96
N ASP A 252 43.12 -21.16 -0.30
CA ASP A 252 44.30 -20.54 0.32
C ASP A 252 44.84 -21.40 1.47
N PHE A 253 43.96 -22.01 2.27
CA PHE A 253 44.37 -22.96 3.32
C PHE A 253 45.08 -24.18 2.73
N PHE A 254 44.59 -24.75 1.62
CA PHE A 254 45.26 -25.86 0.94
C PHE A 254 46.62 -25.47 0.36
N ARG A 255 46.75 -24.26 -0.20
CA ARG A 255 48.03 -23.74 -0.72
C ARG A 255 49.07 -23.58 0.39
N LEU A 256 48.67 -22.97 1.51
CA LEU A 256 49.55 -22.79 2.68
C LEU A 256 50.02 -24.13 3.26
N LYS A 257 49.11 -25.12 3.35
CA LYS A 257 49.46 -26.47 3.82
C LYS A 257 50.52 -27.14 2.95
N LYS A 258 50.36 -27.08 1.62
CA LYS A 258 51.35 -27.63 0.66
C LYS A 258 52.72 -26.95 0.77
N ILE A 259 52.75 -25.64 0.95
CA ILE A 259 54.00 -24.89 1.13
C ILE A 259 54.68 -25.32 2.43
N GLN A 260 53.92 -25.47 3.52
CA GLN A 260 54.46 -25.90 4.80
C GLN A 260 55.00 -27.34 4.75
N GLU A 261 54.29 -28.27 4.09
CA GLU A 261 54.78 -29.63 3.84
C GLU A 261 56.08 -29.60 3.00
N GLY A 262 56.15 -28.76 1.97
CA GLY A 262 57.36 -28.55 1.17
C GLY A 262 58.53 -27.97 1.96
N SER A 263 58.28 -26.94 2.78
CA SER A 263 59.29 -26.36 3.67
C SER A 263 59.78 -27.35 4.74
N GLN A 264 58.89 -28.18 5.29
CA GLN A 264 59.28 -29.24 6.22
C GLN A 264 60.12 -30.33 5.54
N LEU A 265 59.80 -30.71 4.29
CA LEU A 265 60.63 -31.62 3.49
C LEU A 265 62.01 -31.02 3.19
N ILE A 266 62.07 -29.73 2.89
CA ILE A 266 63.34 -29.01 2.68
C ILE A 266 64.13 -28.93 3.99
N GLN A 267 63.47 -28.67 5.12
CA GLN A 267 64.13 -28.64 6.42
C GLN A 267 64.63 -30.03 6.85
N PHE A 268 63.90 -31.10 6.54
CA PHE A 268 64.39 -32.47 6.75
C PHE A 268 65.60 -32.82 5.87
N THR A 269 65.64 -32.35 4.62
CA THR A 269 66.77 -32.60 3.71
C THR A 269 67.99 -31.74 4.02
N ILE A 270 67.80 -30.50 4.48
CA ILE A 270 68.90 -29.59 4.87
C ILE A 270 69.43 -29.91 6.28
N PHE A 271 68.59 -30.36 7.23
CA PHE A 271 68.98 -30.74 8.60
C PHE A 271 69.41 -32.20 8.74
N CYS A 272 69.48 -32.95 7.63
CA CYS A 272 70.25 -34.19 7.53
C CYS A 272 71.62 -34.00 6.83
N PRO A 273 72.55 -33.14 7.32
CA PRO A 273 73.94 -33.26 6.93
C PRO A 273 74.58 -34.46 7.66
N TRP A 274 75.12 -35.40 6.88
CA TRP A 274 76.31 -36.23 7.17
C TRP A 274 76.22 -37.67 7.72
N GLU A 275 75.10 -38.22 8.18
CA GLU A 275 75.10 -39.58 8.78
C GLU A 275 74.51 -40.71 7.91
N GLN A 276 74.37 -40.50 6.59
CA GLN A 276 73.99 -41.57 5.65
C GLN A 276 74.87 -41.70 4.40
N ARG A 277 76.03 -41.01 4.35
CA ARG A 277 77.04 -41.27 3.30
C ARG A 277 78.15 -42.24 3.73
N LYS A 278 78.13 -42.73 4.98
CA LYS A 278 79.10 -43.71 5.51
C LYS A 278 78.62 -45.18 5.50
N MET A 279 77.33 -45.44 5.23
CA MET A 279 76.80 -46.81 5.26
C MET A 279 76.70 -47.49 3.88
N MET A 280 77.14 -46.83 2.80
CA MET A 280 77.12 -47.39 1.45
C MET A 280 78.51 -47.63 0.84
N THR A 281 79.59 -47.35 1.58
CA THR A 281 80.97 -47.65 1.17
C THR A 281 81.62 -48.78 1.98
N LEU A 282 80.89 -49.43 2.90
CA LEU A 282 81.37 -50.60 3.65
C LEU A 282 80.92 -51.95 3.06
N PHE A 283 80.42 -51.97 1.82
CA PHE A 283 79.99 -53.22 1.16
C PHE A 283 80.71 -53.50 -0.18
N SER A 284 81.77 -52.77 -0.53
CA SER A 284 82.42 -52.95 -1.84
C SER A 284 83.92 -53.25 -1.85
N ASP A 285 84.64 -53.18 -0.72
CA ASP A 285 86.08 -53.51 -0.72
C ASP A 285 86.44 -54.40 0.47
N GLY A 286 86.48 -55.72 0.22
CA GLY A 286 86.78 -56.72 1.24
C GLY A 286 86.82 -58.16 0.76
N GLY A 287 87.59 -58.45 -0.30
CA GLY A 287 88.40 -59.67 -0.38
C GLY A 287 87.72 -61.02 -0.67
N CYS A 288 88.06 -61.57 -1.84
CA CYS A 288 88.09 -63.01 -2.15
C CYS A 288 88.66 -63.87 -1.02
N LEU A 289 88.22 -65.15 -0.93
CA LEU A 289 89.05 -66.38 -0.90
C LEU A 289 88.34 -67.55 -0.19
N TYR A 290 88.20 -68.68 -0.90
CA TYR A 290 88.01 -70.07 -0.45
C TYR A 290 86.78 -70.35 0.46
N HIS A 291 85.91 -71.32 0.21
CA HIS A 291 86.14 -72.72 -0.15
C HIS A 291 84.82 -73.38 -0.60
#